data_AF-A0A3S0VJA6-F1
#
_entry.id   AF-A0A3S0VJA6-F1
#
_cell.length_a   1.000
_cell.length_b   1.000
_cell.length_c   1.000
_cell.angle_alpha   90.00
_cell.angle_beta   90.00
_cell.angle_gamma   90.00
#
_symmetry.space_group_name_H-M   'P 1'
#
loop_
_entity.id
_entity.type
_entity.pdbx_description
1 polymer ?
#
loop_
_entity_poly.entity_id
_entity_poly.type
_entity_poly.pdbx_seq_one_letter_code
_entity_poly.pdbx_strand_id
1 'polypeptide(L)'
;MKFFTPQKNNKVLESLALFSNEVRILMEKLLKQSAWIDCSSSEENYIGVQLLEIGIGRYFAVIDCDNLCNIKDKPAYIKTAVELAIKDQRLPLTYKDIGVCGLAGDEGRQAFFYKIVGKVPPPNHAYAVFKTPGEEHVFIEDPRTGIFDRREKLQSRTNDQVCCFAAAAMFYLCFKAVTEGKNSRSTPELFADLYKSNKLRSLIQNLENKVGHSVATKMQIINSFVKQLEFFENPLTKAKPLPVVLDKLSYADVVRRYTI
;
A
#
# COMPACT_ATOMS: atom_id res chain seq x y z
N MET A 1 40.66 -11.73 -38.35
CA MET A 1 40.13 -10.91 -37.23
C MET A 1 38.75 -10.42 -37.59
N LYS A 2 37.70 -10.97 -36.96
CA LYS A 2 36.35 -10.40 -37.08
C LYS A 2 36.27 -9.20 -36.13
N PHE A 3 36.13 -8.01 -36.70
CA PHE A 3 35.80 -6.79 -35.99
C PHE A 3 34.52 -7.02 -35.19
N PHE A 4 34.62 -6.93 -33.87
CA PHE A 4 33.47 -6.95 -32.97
C PHE A 4 32.58 -5.74 -33.26
N THR A 5 31.46 -6.00 -33.92
CA THR A 5 30.24 -5.17 -33.89
C THR A 5 29.39 -5.64 -32.70
N PRO A 6 28.44 -4.84 -32.21
CA PRO A 6 28.54 -3.51 -31.60
C PRO A 6 28.55 -3.62 -30.06
N GLN A 7 29.12 -2.65 -29.34
CA GLN A 7 28.79 -2.47 -27.91
C GLN A 7 27.31 -2.06 -27.80
N LYS A 8 26.43 -3.06 -27.74
CA LYS A 8 25.01 -2.89 -27.47
C LYS A 8 24.81 -2.67 -25.97
N ASN A 9 24.04 -1.62 -25.71
CA ASN A 9 23.24 -1.36 -24.51
C ASN A 9 23.94 -0.56 -23.40
N ASN A 10 23.82 0.76 -23.56
CA ASN A 10 23.55 1.70 -22.47
C ASN A 10 22.66 1.02 -21.43
N LYS A 11 23.16 1.03 -20.18
CA LYS A 11 22.54 0.56 -18.94
C LYS A 11 21.03 0.88 -18.89
N VAL A 12 20.21 -0.06 -19.32
CA VAL A 12 18.77 -0.08 -18.99
C VAL A 12 18.70 -0.62 -17.56
N LEU A 13 17.81 -0.09 -16.73
CA LEU A 13 17.58 -0.63 -15.38
C LEU A 13 17.03 -2.07 -15.50
N GLU A 14 17.91 -3.06 -15.43
CA GLU A 14 17.58 -4.48 -15.66
C GLU A 14 16.58 -5.05 -14.63
N SER A 15 16.40 -4.38 -13.49
CA SER A 15 15.28 -4.66 -12.60
C SER A 15 14.94 -3.45 -11.72
N LEU A 16 13.68 -3.02 -11.80
CA LEU A 16 13.10 -1.99 -10.93
C LEU A 16 12.54 -2.55 -9.63
N ALA A 17 12.75 -3.85 -9.36
CA ALA A 17 12.48 -4.45 -8.07
C ALA A 17 13.13 -3.58 -6.98
N LEU A 18 12.30 -3.06 -6.08
CA LEU A 18 12.77 -2.27 -4.96
C LEU A 18 13.29 -3.24 -3.90
N PHE A 19 14.52 -3.04 -3.45
CA PHE A 19 15.00 -3.67 -2.24
C PHE A 19 14.23 -3.11 -1.03
N SER A 20 14.20 -3.85 0.07
CA SER A 20 13.53 -3.48 1.32
C SER A 20 13.79 -2.04 1.79
N ASN A 21 15.05 -1.63 1.78
CA ASN A 21 15.43 -0.26 2.11
C ASN A 21 14.88 0.78 1.10
N GLU A 22 14.76 0.42 -0.18
CA GLU A 22 14.15 1.28 -1.21
C GLU A 22 12.62 1.35 -1.07
N VAL A 23 11.99 0.26 -0.60
CA VAL A 23 10.56 0.22 -0.24
C VAL A 23 10.29 1.13 0.97
N ARG A 24 11.11 1.06 2.03
CA ARG A 24 11.04 2.00 3.15
C ARG A 24 11.14 3.44 2.68
N ILE A 25 12.16 3.78 1.89
CA ILE A 25 12.33 5.14 1.36
C ILE A 25 11.11 5.59 0.56
N LEU A 26 10.52 4.71 -0.26
CA LEU A 26 9.29 5.01 -1.00
C LEU A 26 8.14 5.33 -0.04
N MET A 27 7.91 4.51 0.98
CA MET A 27 6.85 4.73 1.97
C MET A 27 7.07 6.00 2.79
N GLU A 28 8.30 6.23 3.27
CA GLU A 28 8.68 7.44 4.00
C GLU A 28 8.42 8.71 3.20
N LYS A 29 8.74 8.69 1.90
CA LYS A 29 8.48 9.83 1.00
C LYS A 29 6.99 10.06 0.77
N LEU A 30 6.20 8.99 0.64
CA LEU A 30 4.75 9.08 0.48
C LEU A 30 4.09 9.63 1.76
N LEU A 31 4.55 9.18 2.93
CA LEU A 31 3.97 9.53 4.23
C LEU A 31 4.61 10.77 4.89
N LYS A 32 5.73 11.26 4.36
CA LYS A 32 6.53 12.39 4.85
C LYS A 32 7.03 12.20 6.29
N GLN A 33 7.43 10.98 6.63
CA GLN A 33 7.85 10.55 7.97
C GLN A 33 8.98 9.51 7.87
N SER A 34 9.88 9.42 8.85
CA SER A 34 11.12 8.62 8.74
C SER A 34 11.53 7.85 10.01
N ALA A 35 10.60 7.46 10.88
CA ALA A 35 10.91 6.84 12.17
C ALA A 35 10.25 5.46 12.30
N TRP A 36 11.02 4.38 12.05
CA TRP A 36 10.55 2.99 12.12
C TRP A 36 10.90 2.36 13.47
N ILE A 37 9.99 1.53 14.00
CA ILE A 37 10.26 0.66 15.14
C ILE A 37 10.32 -0.78 14.66
N ASP A 38 11.32 -1.47 15.16
CA ASP A 38 11.75 -2.77 14.71
C ASP A 38 11.04 -3.89 15.52
N CYS A 39 9.86 -4.31 15.04
CA CYS A 39 9.03 -5.44 15.51
C CYS A 39 9.60 -6.84 15.23
N SER A 40 10.37 -7.48 16.13
CA SER A 40 10.84 -8.87 15.91
C SER A 40 10.03 -9.90 16.70
N SER A 41 9.65 -11.02 16.04
CA SER A 41 9.20 -12.24 16.73
C SER A 41 10.22 -13.39 16.66
N SER A 42 11.25 -13.28 15.80
CA SER A 42 12.32 -14.27 15.60
C SER A 42 13.42 -13.66 14.72
N GLU A 43 14.66 -14.17 14.79
CA GLU A 43 15.80 -13.68 14.00
C GLU A 43 15.57 -13.73 12.47
N GLU A 44 14.60 -14.50 11.99
CA GLU A 44 14.32 -14.69 10.55
C GLU A 44 13.08 -13.95 10.02
N ASN A 45 12.20 -13.43 10.90
CA ASN A 45 10.96 -12.76 10.50
C ASN A 45 10.82 -11.43 11.23
N TYR A 46 11.12 -10.36 10.53
CA TYR A 46 11.08 -9.00 11.03
C TYR A 46 9.90 -8.23 10.42
N ILE A 47 9.15 -7.50 11.25
CA ILE A 47 8.16 -6.51 10.81
C ILE A 47 8.55 -5.14 11.36
N GLY A 48 8.81 -4.17 10.48
CA GLY A 48 8.92 -2.78 10.86
C GLY A 48 7.52 -2.21 11.09
N VAL A 49 7.30 -1.56 12.23
CA VAL A 49 6.05 -0.85 12.55
C VAL A 49 6.40 0.59 12.91
N GLN A 50 5.75 1.55 12.28
CA GLN A 50 5.78 2.95 12.65
C GLN A 50 4.37 3.39 13.05
N LEU A 51 4.21 3.90 14.28
CA LEU A 51 2.94 4.52 14.70
C LEU A 51 2.95 5.99 14.30
N LEU A 52 1.97 6.39 13.51
CA LEU A 52 1.79 7.72 12.97
C LEU A 52 0.51 8.35 13.51
N GLU A 53 0.63 9.43 14.28
CA GLU A 53 -0.52 10.25 14.65
C GLU A 53 -0.96 11.10 13.44
N ILE A 54 -2.19 10.90 13.00
CA ILE A 54 -2.79 11.59 11.84
C ILE A 54 -3.77 12.71 12.25
N GLY A 55 -3.96 12.88 13.55
CA GLY A 55 -4.84 13.86 14.17
C GLY A 55 -5.01 13.52 15.65
N ILE A 56 -5.59 14.43 16.43
CA ILE A 56 -5.73 14.28 17.88
C ILE A 56 -6.37 12.92 18.22
N GLY A 57 -5.59 12.04 18.83
CA GLY A 57 -6.04 10.71 19.27
C GLY A 57 -6.30 9.70 18.13
N ARG A 58 -5.89 10.00 16.89
CA ARG A 58 -6.08 9.14 15.71
C ARG A 58 -4.74 8.71 15.15
N TYR A 59 -4.58 7.40 14.97
CA TYR A 59 -3.30 6.81 14.59
C TYR A 59 -3.42 5.85 13.42
N PHE A 60 -2.32 5.69 12.69
CA PHE A 60 -2.07 4.59 11.77
C PHE A 60 -0.80 3.85 12.19
N ALA A 61 -0.82 2.52 12.13
CA ALA A 61 0.39 1.71 12.11
C ALA A 61 0.82 1.50 10.67
N VAL A 62 1.94 2.11 10.29
CA VAL A 62 2.60 1.87 9.00
C VAL A 62 3.46 0.64 9.16
N ILE A 63 3.29 -0.36 8.31
CA ILE A 63 4.06 -1.60 8.36
C ILE A 63 4.98 -1.75 7.14
N ASP A 64 6.17 -2.26 7.41
CA ASP A 64 7.12 -2.73 6.41
C ASP A 64 7.47 -4.18 6.75
N CYS A 65 7.05 -5.12 5.91
CA CYS A 65 7.38 -6.52 6.14
C CYS A 65 7.97 -7.13 4.88
N ASP A 66 9.25 -7.51 4.94
CA ASP A 66 9.95 -8.04 3.77
C ASP A 66 9.72 -9.53 3.53
N ASN A 67 9.23 -10.27 4.53
CA ASN A 67 9.14 -11.73 4.47
C ASN A 67 7.95 -12.30 5.25
N LEU A 68 6.80 -12.44 4.59
CA LEU A 68 5.65 -13.18 5.13
C LEU A 68 5.53 -14.61 4.59
N CYS A 69 6.47 -15.04 3.74
CA CYS A 69 6.41 -16.28 2.96
C CYS A 69 6.08 -17.53 3.80
N ASN A 70 6.68 -17.66 4.98
CA ASN A 70 6.51 -18.81 5.88
C ASN A 70 5.46 -18.58 6.98
N ILE A 71 4.80 -17.43 6.99
CA ILE A 71 3.80 -17.09 7.99
C ILE A 71 2.43 -17.62 7.54
N LYS A 72 1.90 -18.59 8.28
CA LYS A 72 0.60 -19.22 7.97
C LYS A 72 -0.57 -18.25 8.13
N ASP A 73 -0.58 -17.48 9.22
CA ASP A 73 -1.62 -16.49 9.52
C ASP A 73 -1.01 -15.09 9.53
N LYS A 74 -0.90 -14.50 8.33
CA LYS A 74 -0.30 -13.19 8.10
C LYS A 74 -1.07 -12.06 8.81
N PRO A 75 -2.41 -12.01 8.76
CA PRO A 75 -3.16 -11.01 9.52
C PRO A 75 -2.95 -11.09 11.03
N ALA A 76 -2.96 -12.29 11.62
CA ALA A 76 -2.70 -12.44 13.05
C ALA A 76 -1.28 -12.01 13.42
N TYR A 77 -0.30 -12.37 12.60
CA TYR A 77 1.09 -11.98 12.80
C TYR A 77 1.29 -10.45 12.79
N ILE A 78 0.69 -9.77 11.81
CA ILE A 78 0.70 -8.29 11.73
C ILE A 78 -0.03 -7.68 12.93
N LYS A 79 -1.15 -8.26 13.35
CA LYS A 79 -1.89 -7.80 14.54
C LYS A 79 -1.01 -7.82 15.79
N THR A 80 -0.33 -8.93 16.05
CA THR A 80 0.59 -9.04 17.19
C THR A 80 1.70 -8.00 17.14
N ALA A 81 2.32 -7.78 15.97
CA ALA A 81 3.37 -6.76 15.82
C ALA A 81 2.87 -5.35 16.14
N VAL A 82 1.67 -4.99 15.66
CA VAL A 82 1.06 -3.68 15.94
C VAL A 82 0.68 -3.54 17.42
N GLU A 83 0.13 -4.59 18.04
CA GLU A 83 -0.21 -4.57 19.48
C GLU A 83 1.03 -4.38 20.37
N LEU A 84 2.16 -5.00 20.00
CA LEU A 84 3.44 -4.79 20.67
C LEU A 84 3.91 -3.32 20.52
N ALA A 85 3.87 -2.77 19.32
CA ALA A 85 4.26 -1.38 19.07
C ALA A 85 3.40 -0.37 19.87
N ILE A 86 2.07 -0.60 19.94
CA ILE A 86 1.14 0.22 20.73
C ILE A 86 1.53 0.18 22.22
N LYS A 87 1.80 -1.02 22.74
CA LYS A 87 2.19 -1.23 24.14
C LYS A 87 3.52 -0.56 24.45
N ASP A 88 4.51 -0.69 23.58
CA ASP A 88 5.85 -0.11 23.77
C ASP A 88 5.81 1.42 23.80
N GLN A 89 4.97 2.04 22.97
CA GLN A 89 4.74 3.49 22.99
C GLN A 89 3.74 3.95 24.07
N ARG A 90 3.17 3.02 24.85
CA ARG A 90 2.18 3.29 25.92
C ARG A 90 0.97 4.10 25.43
N LEU A 91 0.51 3.83 24.20
CA LEU A 91 -0.68 4.51 23.67
C LEU A 91 -1.95 3.90 24.27
N PRO A 92 -2.96 4.72 24.62
CA PRO A 92 -4.24 4.25 25.17
C PRO A 92 -5.18 3.73 24.06
N LEU A 93 -4.68 2.83 23.21
CA LEU A 93 -5.36 2.32 22.02
C LEU A 93 -5.35 0.80 22.02
N THR A 94 -6.30 0.20 21.33
CA THR A 94 -6.26 -1.21 20.95
C THR A 94 -5.98 -1.36 19.45
N TYR A 95 -5.68 -2.57 19.00
CA TYR A 95 -5.53 -2.87 17.57
C TYR A 95 -6.75 -2.45 16.74
N LYS A 96 -7.95 -2.51 17.32
CA LYS A 96 -9.18 -2.12 16.64
C LYS A 96 -9.23 -0.62 16.36
N ASP A 97 -8.73 0.20 17.28
CA ASP A 97 -8.83 1.66 17.23
C ASP A 97 -7.87 2.31 16.22
N ILE A 98 -6.83 1.58 15.80
CA ILE A 98 -5.80 2.08 14.89
C ILE A 98 -6.04 1.61 13.44
N GLY A 99 -5.74 2.48 12.47
CA GLY A 99 -5.61 2.06 11.07
C GLY A 99 -4.31 1.29 10.87
N VAL A 100 -4.23 0.42 9.87
CA VAL A 100 -2.97 -0.21 9.48
C VAL A 100 -2.77 0.01 7.99
N CYS A 101 -1.57 0.40 7.58
CA CYS A 101 -1.23 0.56 6.17
C CYS A 101 0.20 0.14 5.93
N GLY A 102 0.55 -0.27 4.71
CA GLY A 102 1.94 -0.60 4.42
C GLY A 102 2.11 -1.56 3.26
N LEU A 103 3.29 -2.14 3.18
CA LEU A 103 3.68 -3.09 2.16
C LEU A 103 4.18 -4.38 2.80
N ALA A 104 3.79 -5.50 2.19
CA ALA A 104 4.26 -6.82 2.58
C ALA A 104 4.89 -7.55 1.39
N GLY A 105 6.12 -8.02 1.55
CA GLY A 105 6.79 -9.00 0.71
C GLY A 105 6.29 -10.40 1.05
N ASP A 106 5.81 -11.13 0.05
CA ASP A 106 5.32 -12.50 0.22
C ASP A 106 5.57 -13.32 -1.05
N GLU A 107 5.35 -14.63 -0.97
CA GLU A 107 5.66 -15.56 -2.06
C GLU A 107 4.86 -15.15 -3.32
N GLY A 108 5.56 -14.68 -4.35
CA GLY A 108 4.95 -14.38 -5.64
C GLY A 108 4.50 -15.65 -6.38
N ARG A 109 4.07 -15.54 -7.64
CA ARG A 109 3.63 -16.71 -8.45
C ARG A 109 4.69 -17.83 -8.56
N GLN A 110 5.97 -17.52 -8.37
CA GLN A 110 7.06 -18.50 -8.40
C GLN A 110 7.10 -19.41 -7.16
N ALA A 111 6.35 -19.10 -6.10
CA ALA A 111 6.25 -19.88 -4.87
C ALA A 111 6.04 -21.39 -5.10
N PHE A 112 5.21 -21.72 -6.08
CA PHE A 112 4.89 -23.10 -6.43
C PHE A 112 6.13 -23.90 -6.83
N PHE A 113 7.01 -23.32 -7.65
CA PHE A 113 8.24 -23.98 -8.09
C PHE A 113 9.19 -24.23 -6.91
N TYR A 114 9.35 -23.23 -6.04
CA TYR A 114 10.19 -23.33 -4.85
C TYR A 114 9.67 -24.39 -3.87
N LYS A 115 8.35 -24.48 -3.68
CA LYS A 115 7.70 -25.55 -2.89
C LYS A 115 7.97 -26.94 -3.44
N ILE A 116 7.96 -27.13 -4.76
CA ILE A 116 8.28 -28.42 -5.39
C ILE A 116 9.73 -28.82 -5.11
N VAL A 117 10.67 -27.88 -5.11
CA VAL A 117 12.10 -28.17 -4.89
C VAL A 117 12.52 -28.08 -3.41
N GLY A 118 11.56 -27.98 -2.48
CA GLY A 118 11.83 -27.93 -1.04
C GLY A 118 12.61 -26.68 -0.59
N LYS A 119 12.52 -25.57 -1.32
CA LYS A 119 13.20 -24.31 -1.00
C LYS A 119 12.20 -23.25 -0.58
N VAL A 120 12.61 -22.35 0.31
CA VAL A 120 11.85 -21.14 0.64
C VAL A 120 11.88 -20.20 -0.59
N PRO A 121 10.72 -19.79 -1.14
CA PRO A 121 10.72 -18.83 -2.23
C PRO A 121 11.26 -17.48 -1.78
N PRO A 122 12.07 -16.81 -2.62
CA PRO A 122 12.43 -15.43 -2.35
C PRO A 122 11.17 -14.54 -2.37
N PRO A 123 11.10 -13.51 -1.51
CA PRO A 123 10.01 -12.55 -1.49
C PRO A 123 10.08 -11.68 -2.74
N ASN A 124 9.52 -12.19 -3.84
CA ASN A 124 9.58 -11.54 -5.14
C ASN A 124 8.41 -10.60 -5.40
N HIS A 125 7.44 -10.48 -4.48
CA HIS A 125 6.20 -9.75 -4.73
C HIS A 125 5.74 -8.92 -3.54
N ALA A 126 5.37 -7.67 -3.82
CA ALA A 126 4.80 -6.75 -2.85
C ALA A 126 3.27 -6.72 -2.93
N TYR A 127 2.64 -6.87 -1.76
CA TYR A 127 1.21 -6.79 -1.53
C TYR A 127 0.91 -5.50 -0.77
N ALA A 128 -0.27 -4.91 -1.04
CA ALA A 128 -0.76 -3.80 -0.26
C ALA A 128 -1.36 -4.36 1.04
N VAL A 129 -0.92 -3.85 2.19
CA VAL A 129 -1.56 -4.13 3.47
C VAL A 129 -2.35 -2.91 3.89
N PHE A 130 -3.63 -3.11 4.20
CA PHE A 130 -4.48 -2.02 4.68
C PHE A 130 -5.57 -2.49 5.63
N LYS A 131 -5.94 -1.59 6.53
CA LYS A 131 -7.03 -1.71 7.50
C LYS A 131 -7.52 -0.32 7.86
N THR A 132 -8.83 -0.09 7.83
CA THR A 132 -9.44 1.11 8.41
C THR A 132 -9.60 0.95 9.93
N PRO A 133 -9.53 2.04 10.72
CA PRO A 133 -9.93 2.00 12.13
C PRO A 133 -11.33 1.37 12.30
N GLY A 134 -11.49 0.51 13.31
CA GLY A 134 -12.73 -0.23 13.59
C GLY A 134 -12.80 -1.64 13.00
N GLU A 135 -11.96 -1.98 12.02
CA GLU A 135 -11.87 -3.36 11.50
C GLU A 135 -11.11 -4.28 12.48
N GLU A 136 -11.34 -5.59 12.40
CA GLU A 136 -10.68 -6.58 13.27
C GLU A 136 -9.39 -7.17 12.66
N HIS A 137 -9.24 -7.06 11.34
CA HIS A 137 -8.15 -7.69 10.59
C HIS A 137 -7.62 -6.78 9.50
N VAL A 138 -6.34 -6.95 9.14
CA VAL A 138 -5.77 -6.38 7.93
C VAL A 138 -6.17 -7.18 6.69
N PHE A 139 -6.32 -6.46 5.58
CA PHE A 139 -6.43 -7.03 4.25
C PHE A 139 -5.07 -6.94 3.55
N ILE A 140 -4.63 -8.06 2.98
CA ILE A 140 -3.39 -8.17 2.21
C ILE A 140 -3.78 -8.48 0.78
N GLU A 141 -3.51 -7.57 -0.14
CA GLU A 141 -4.09 -7.60 -1.47
C GLU A 141 -3.01 -7.49 -2.57
N ASP A 142 -3.15 -8.31 -3.61
CA ASP A 142 -2.24 -8.29 -4.75
C ASP A 142 -2.72 -7.22 -5.74
N PRO A 143 -1.95 -6.14 -6.00
CA PRO A 143 -2.38 -5.12 -6.97
C PRO A 143 -2.64 -5.69 -8.38
N ARG A 144 -2.09 -6.86 -8.74
CA ARG A 144 -2.31 -7.55 -10.02
C ARG A 144 -3.66 -8.24 -10.16
N THR A 145 -4.43 -8.37 -9.09
CA THR A 145 -5.81 -8.90 -9.16
C THR A 145 -6.75 -7.88 -9.82
N GLY A 146 -6.49 -6.57 -9.68
CA GLY A 146 -7.39 -5.53 -10.16
C GLY A 146 -6.76 -4.34 -10.90
N ILE A 147 -5.59 -3.84 -10.48
CA ILE A 147 -4.96 -2.68 -11.17
C ILE A 147 -4.42 -3.11 -12.53
N PHE A 148 -3.74 -4.24 -12.60
CA PHE A 148 -3.23 -4.80 -13.84
C PHE A 148 -4.31 -5.68 -14.48
N ASP A 149 -4.73 -5.40 -15.71
CA ASP A 149 -5.71 -6.25 -16.40
C ASP A 149 -5.09 -7.62 -16.72
N ARG A 150 -5.70 -8.70 -16.22
CA ARG A 150 -5.27 -10.09 -16.48
C ARG A 150 -5.50 -10.52 -17.93
N ARG A 151 -6.36 -9.79 -18.67
CA ARG A 151 -6.73 -10.06 -20.07
C ARG A 151 -5.87 -9.29 -21.07
N GLU A 152 -5.22 -8.22 -20.63
CA GLU A 152 -4.19 -7.54 -21.42
C GLU A 152 -3.01 -8.52 -21.54
N LYS A 153 -2.89 -9.14 -22.72
CA LYS A 153 -2.00 -10.27 -23.10
C LYS A 153 -0.48 -10.01 -22.98
N LEU A 154 -0.05 -9.11 -22.11
CA LEU A 154 1.33 -8.76 -21.83
C LEU A 154 1.64 -8.78 -20.32
N GLN A 155 0.88 -9.51 -19.49
CA GLN A 155 1.30 -9.79 -18.12
C GLN A 155 2.54 -10.69 -18.11
N SER A 156 3.71 -10.04 -18.19
CA SER A 156 4.96 -10.44 -17.56
C SER A 156 5.64 -11.69 -18.10
N ARG A 157 6.34 -11.56 -19.25
CA ARG A 157 7.62 -12.27 -19.41
C ARG A 157 8.76 -11.55 -18.67
N THR A 158 8.58 -10.26 -18.40
CA THR A 158 9.44 -9.45 -17.54
C THR A 158 8.72 -9.21 -16.21
N ASN A 159 9.28 -9.85 -15.18
CA ASN A 159 8.98 -9.87 -13.74
C ASN A 159 8.22 -8.68 -13.14
N ASP A 160 7.45 -8.95 -12.08
CA ASP A 160 7.39 -8.34 -10.73
C ASP A 160 7.94 -6.91 -10.44
N GLN A 161 8.34 -6.10 -11.43
CA GLN A 161 9.14 -4.89 -11.26
C GLN A 161 8.34 -3.69 -10.74
N VAL A 162 7.04 -3.62 -11.03
CA VAL A 162 6.17 -2.49 -10.64
C VAL A 162 5.17 -2.82 -9.55
N CYS A 163 5.20 -4.04 -8.99
CA CYS A 163 4.26 -4.45 -7.94
C CYS A 163 4.38 -3.58 -6.68
N CYS A 164 5.60 -3.22 -6.26
CA CYS A 164 5.83 -2.35 -5.12
C CYS A 164 5.20 -0.97 -5.32
N PHE A 165 5.29 -0.39 -6.52
CA PHE A 165 4.69 0.91 -6.83
C PHE A 165 3.17 0.85 -6.88
N ALA A 166 2.60 -0.21 -7.44
CA ALA A 166 1.15 -0.38 -7.49
C ALA A 166 0.56 -0.62 -6.10
N ALA A 167 1.17 -1.50 -5.30
CA ALA A 167 0.81 -1.69 -3.91
C ALA A 167 0.97 -0.39 -3.11
N ALA A 168 2.05 0.37 -3.38
CA ALA A 168 2.27 1.66 -2.74
C ALA A 168 1.18 2.68 -3.06
N ALA A 169 0.77 2.74 -4.33
CA ALA A 169 -0.33 3.59 -4.74
C ALA A 169 -1.64 3.23 -4.03
N MET A 170 -1.95 1.93 -3.93
CA MET A 170 -3.17 1.47 -3.29
C MET A 170 -3.23 1.90 -1.83
N PHE A 171 -2.21 1.54 -1.02
CA PHE A 171 -2.25 1.89 0.40
C PHE A 171 -2.23 3.41 0.58
N TYR A 172 -1.43 4.16 -0.20
CA TYR A 172 -1.29 5.60 -0.03
C TYR A 172 -2.60 6.34 -0.33
N LEU A 173 -3.31 5.94 -1.38
CA LEU A 173 -4.59 6.53 -1.73
C LEU A 173 -5.66 6.20 -0.69
N CYS A 174 -5.67 4.98 -0.15
CA CYS A 174 -6.53 4.61 0.98
C CYS A 174 -6.21 5.44 2.23
N PHE A 175 -4.92 5.50 2.61
CA PHE A 175 -4.42 6.31 3.73
C PHE A 175 -4.87 7.76 3.61
N LYS A 176 -4.63 8.39 2.46
CA LYS A 176 -5.05 9.77 2.18
C LYS A 176 -6.58 9.95 2.28
N ALA A 177 -7.35 8.99 1.79
CA ALA A 177 -8.80 9.07 1.84
C ALA A 177 -9.36 8.98 3.27
N VAL A 178 -8.75 8.13 4.11
CA VAL A 178 -9.12 8.00 5.53
C VAL A 178 -8.68 9.23 6.34
N THR A 179 -7.45 9.71 6.15
CA THR A 179 -6.92 10.88 6.88
C THR A 179 -7.67 12.17 6.57
N GLU A 180 -8.12 12.36 5.33
CA GLU A 180 -8.94 13.52 4.94
C GLU A 180 -10.37 13.47 5.48
N GLY A 181 -10.78 12.42 6.21
CA GLY A 181 -12.11 12.30 6.83
C GLY A 181 -13.25 12.10 5.83
N LYS A 182 -12.94 11.72 4.58
CA LYS A 182 -13.91 11.60 3.48
C LYS A 182 -14.46 10.18 3.31
N ASN A 183 -14.23 9.28 4.26
CA ASN A 183 -14.47 7.85 4.03
C ASN A 183 -15.02 7.09 5.23
N SER A 184 -16.20 6.50 5.05
CA SER A 184 -16.84 5.55 5.96
C SER A 184 -16.83 4.11 5.41
N ARG A 185 -16.15 3.90 4.28
CA ARG A 185 -16.06 2.60 3.60
C ARG A 185 -15.08 1.68 4.30
N SER A 186 -15.38 0.39 4.28
CA SER A 186 -14.48 -0.70 4.69
C SER A 186 -13.30 -0.84 3.73
N THR A 187 -12.21 -1.46 4.18
CA THR A 187 -11.01 -1.67 3.34
C THR A 187 -11.32 -2.38 2.01
N PRO A 188 -12.15 -3.45 1.97
CA PRO A 188 -12.52 -4.09 0.70
C PRO A 188 -13.21 -3.14 -0.29
N GLU A 189 -14.07 -2.26 0.20
CA GLU A 189 -14.76 -1.26 -0.64
C GLU A 189 -13.78 -0.24 -1.22
N LEU A 190 -12.79 0.20 -0.42
CA LEU A 190 -11.73 1.09 -0.90
C LEU A 190 -10.92 0.44 -2.02
N PHE A 191 -10.50 -0.81 -1.85
CA PHE A 191 -9.76 -1.54 -2.87
C PHE A 191 -10.60 -1.75 -4.13
N ALA A 192 -11.87 -2.13 -4.00
CA ALA A 192 -12.79 -2.30 -5.12
C ALA A 192 -12.92 -1.02 -5.96
N ASP A 193 -12.96 0.15 -5.34
CA ASP A 193 -13.06 1.42 -6.05
C ASP A 193 -11.73 1.87 -6.69
N LEU A 194 -10.60 1.57 -6.06
CA LEU A 194 -9.28 1.75 -6.68
C LEU A 194 -9.16 0.93 -7.97
N TYR A 195 -9.66 -0.30 -7.98
CA TYR A 195 -9.63 -1.18 -9.17
C TYR A 195 -10.51 -0.70 -10.33
N LYS A 196 -11.54 0.09 -10.05
CA LYS A 196 -12.36 0.74 -11.09
C LYS A 196 -11.68 1.96 -11.70
N SER A 197 -10.58 2.45 -11.12
CA SER A 197 -9.90 3.66 -11.58
C SER A 197 -9.02 3.41 -12.81
N ASN A 198 -9.58 3.66 -13.99
CA ASN A 198 -8.81 3.62 -15.25
C ASN A 198 -7.61 4.58 -15.23
N LYS A 199 -7.73 5.75 -14.58
CA LYS A 199 -6.61 6.69 -14.44
C LYS A 199 -5.45 6.11 -13.64
N LEU A 200 -5.74 5.41 -12.55
CA LEU A 200 -4.72 4.77 -11.72
C LEU A 200 -4.05 3.63 -12.49
N ARG A 201 -4.85 2.81 -13.18
CA ARG A 201 -4.35 1.77 -14.09
C ARG A 201 -3.38 2.36 -15.13
N SER A 202 -3.78 3.42 -15.83
CA SER A 202 -2.92 4.07 -16.83
C SER A 202 -1.65 4.68 -16.22
N LEU A 203 -1.72 5.26 -15.01
CA LEU A 203 -0.53 5.77 -14.31
C LEU A 203 0.48 4.66 -14.05
N ILE A 204 0.03 3.52 -13.51
CA ILE A 204 0.88 2.37 -13.19
C ILE A 204 1.43 1.72 -14.46
N GLN A 205 0.62 1.54 -15.50
CA GLN A 205 1.07 1.03 -16.81
C GLN A 205 2.11 1.97 -17.46
N ASN A 206 1.92 3.29 -17.36
CA ASN A 206 2.90 4.26 -17.88
C ASN A 206 4.22 4.20 -17.12
N LEU A 207 4.18 3.94 -15.81
CA LEU A 207 5.38 3.71 -15.03
C LEU A 207 6.10 2.44 -15.51
N GLU A 208 5.38 1.34 -15.70
CA GLU A 208 5.91 0.08 -16.25
C GLU A 208 6.58 0.29 -17.62
N ASN A 209 5.91 1.00 -18.53
CA ASN A 209 6.45 1.33 -19.86
C ASN A 209 7.71 2.21 -19.79
N LYS A 210 7.76 3.19 -18.89
CA LYS A 210 8.95 4.03 -18.69
C LYS A 210 10.12 3.19 -18.17
N VAL A 211 9.83 2.24 -17.30
CA VAL A 211 10.81 1.40 -16.62
C VAL A 211 11.52 0.45 -17.57
N GLY A 212 10.79 -0.16 -18.51
CA GLY A 212 11.37 -1.04 -19.52
C GLY A 212 12.38 -0.36 -20.47
N HIS A 213 12.44 0.98 -20.49
CA HIS A 213 13.18 1.74 -21.50
C HIS A 213 14.01 2.93 -20.95
N SER A 214 14.08 3.13 -19.63
CA SER A 214 14.69 4.32 -19.02
C SER A 214 16.17 4.16 -18.67
N VAL A 215 16.93 5.26 -18.80
CA VAL A 215 18.31 5.44 -18.30
C VAL A 215 18.36 6.10 -16.91
N ALA A 216 17.20 6.44 -16.34
CA ALA A 216 17.11 7.06 -15.02
C ALA A 216 17.57 6.10 -13.91
N THR A 217 17.96 6.61 -12.76
CA THR A 217 18.24 5.78 -11.57
C THR A 217 16.94 5.37 -10.86
N LYS A 218 16.96 4.29 -10.08
CA LYS A 218 15.82 3.86 -9.26
C LYS A 218 15.27 5.00 -8.39
N MET A 219 16.16 5.78 -7.77
CA MET A 219 15.78 6.92 -6.92
C MET A 219 15.10 8.05 -7.70
N GLN A 220 15.53 8.32 -8.94
CA GLN A 220 14.84 9.28 -9.82
C GLN A 220 13.42 8.81 -10.15
N ILE A 221 13.23 7.50 -10.34
CA ILE A 221 11.91 6.92 -10.59
C ILE A 221 11.03 6.98 -9.34
N ILE A 222 11.55 6.63 -8.17
CA ILE A 222 10.85 6.77 -6.87
C ILE A 222 10.39 8.22 -6.68
N ASN A 223 11.29 9.19 -6.80
CA ASN A 223 10.94 10.60 -6.63
C ASN A 223 9.90 11.08 -7.66
N SER A 224 10.02 10.64 -8.93
CA SER A 224 9.05 10.97 -9.97
C SER A 224 7.67 10.37 -9.67
N PHE A 225 7.64 9.13 -9.21
CA PHE A 225 6.41 8.44 -8.84
C PHE A 225 5.72 9.10 -7.64
N VAL A 226 6.46 9.37 -6.56
CA VAL A 226 5.94 10.08 -5.37
C VAL A 226 5.30 11.40 -5.80
N LYS A 227 6.03 12.22 -6.59
CA LYS A 227 5.52 13.49 -7.08
C LYS A 227 4.24 13.32 -7.91
N GLN A 228 4.21 12.34 -8.82
CA GLN A 228 3.01 12.06 -9.62
C GLN A 228 1.82 11.69 -8.74
N LEU A 229 2.04 10.87 -7.71
CA LEU A 229 0.98 10.40 -6.81
C LEU A 229 0.47 11.49 -5.86
N GLU A 230 1.33 12.43 -5.43
CA GLU A 230 0.91 13.60 -4.63
C GLU A 230 -0.14 14.46 -5.36
N PHE A 231 0.07 14.69 -6.66
CA PHE A 231 -0.84 15.45 -7.52
C PHE A 231 -1.93 14.59 -8.18
N PHE A 232 -1.90 13.28 -7.96
CA PHE A 232 -2.89 12.37 -8.53
C PHE A 232 -4.26 12.60 -7.87
N GLU A 233 -5.28 12.71 -8.71
CA GLU A 233 -6.66 12.87 -8.26
C GLU A 233 -7.13 11.56 -7.60
N ASN A 234 -7.26 11.58 -6.27
CA ASN A 234 -7.62 10.37 -5.52
C ASN A 234 -9.02 9.88 -5.93
N PRO A 235 -9.15 8.69 -6.55
CA PRO A 235 -10.44 8.18 -7.01
C PRO A 235 -11.40 7.90 -5.84
N LEU A 236 -10.87 7.75 -4.62
CA LEU A 236 -11.66 7.51 -3.42
C LEU A 236 -12.33 8.79 -2.89
N THR A 237 -11.82 9.99 -3.21
CA THR A 237 -12.37 11.26 -2.68
C THR A 237 -13.50 11.83 -3.56
N LYS A 238 -13.87 11.16 -4.64
CA LYS A 238 -14.97 11.55 -5.55
C LYS A 238 -16.35 11.05 -5.13
N ALA A 239 -16.46 10.23 -4.09
CA ALA A 239 -17.76 9.88 -3.56
C ALA A 239 -18.45 11.17 -3.10
N LYS A 240 -19.61 11.50 -3.69
CA LYS A 240 -20.44 12.59 -3.19
C LYS A 240 -20.61 12.38 -1.68
N PRO A 241 -20.48 13.42 -0.84
CA PRO A 241 -20.97 13.30 0.52
C PRO A 241 -22.41 12.75 0.42
N LEU A 242 -22.74 11.76 1.26
CA LEU A 242 -24.12 11.32 1.41
C LEU A 242 -24.98 12.60 1.52
N PRO A 243 -26.12 12.71 0.82
CA PRO A 243 -26.99 13.84 1.03
C PRO A 243 -27.27 13.88 2.52
N VAL A 244 -26.82 14.96 3.17
CA VAL A 244 -27.33 15.28 4.49
C VAL A 244 -28.82 15.47 4.25
N VAL A 245 -29.62 14.48 4.65
CA VAL A 245 -31.03 14.71 4.91
C VAL A 245 -31.00 15.64 6.12
N LEU A 246 -30.84 16.93 5.85
CA LEU A 246 -31.33 17.95 6.74
C LEU A 246 -32.84 17.76 6.66
N ASP A 247 -33.38 16.94 7.56
CA ASP A 247 -34.72 17.21 8.05
C ASP A 247 -34.66 18.66 8.49
N LYS A 248 -35.17 19.55 7.63
CA LYS A 248 -35.45 20.92 7.97
C LYS A 248 -36.59 20.87 8.99
N LEU A 249 -36.29 20.47 10.22
CA LEU A 249 -37.01 21.00 11.35
C LEU A 249 -36.64 22.47 11.36
N SER A 250 -37.55 23.28 10.83
CA SER A 250 -37.40 24.72 10.91
C SER A 250 -37.26 25.08 12.40
N TYR A 251 -36.46 26.09 12.71
CA TYR A 251 -36.33 26.60 14.08
C TYR A 251 -37.71 26.94 14.69
N ALA A 252 -38.72 27.23 13.85
CA ALA A 252 -40.10 27.45 14.26
C ALA A 252 -40.81 26.17 14.81
N ASP A 253 -40.44 24.98 14.34
CA ASP A 253 -41.03 23.71 14.81
C ASP A 253 -40.47 23.27 16.16
N VAL A 254 -39.21 23.62 16.45
CA VAL A 254 -38.59 23.36 17.75
C VAL A 254 -39.17 24.28 18.83
N VAL A 255 -39.37 25.58 18.53
CA VAL A 255 -39.91 26.54 19.51
C VAL A 255 -41.38 26.24 19.87
N ARG A 256 -42.18 25.72 18.93
CA ARG A 256 -43.57 25.32 19.21
C ARG A 256 -43.71 24.12 20.15
N ARG A 257 -42.71 23.24 20.24
CA ARG A 257 -42.78 22.04 21.11
C ARG A 257 -42.34 22.29 22.56
N TYR A 258 -41.69 23.41 22.85
CA TYR A 258 -41.15 23.72 24.18
C TYR A 258 -41.75 24.98 24.82
N THR A 259 -42.87 25.48 24.28
CA THR A 259 -43.63 26.58 24.90
C THR A 259 -45.07 26.14 25.14
N ILE A 260 -45.28 25.30 26.16
CA ILE A 260 -46.47 25.26 27.03
C ILE A 260 -45.97 24.93 28.43
#